data_AF-A0AAW7D4E2-F1
#
_entry.id   AF-A0AAW7D4E2-F1
#
_cell.length_a   1.000
_cell.length_b   1.000
_cell.length_c   1.000
_cell.angle_alpha   90.00
_cell.angle_beta   90.00
_cell.angle_gamma   90.00
#
_symmetry.space_group_name_H-M   'P 1'
#
loop_
_entity.id
_entity.type
_entity.pdbx_description
1 polymer ?
#
loop_
_entity_poly.entity_id
_entity_poly.type
_entity_poly.pdbx_seq_one_letter_code
_entity_poly.pdbx_strand_id
1 'polypeptide(L)'
;MIRKVIPLMALFATGFATAQVGIGTVTPTNSSQLDIVSDKKGVLFPRLTLKGERDKDPIVGDLVESLFVYNLGDDNLPAGFYYWNKEKWVRLLNSQSYVNTTNESFTLVNDRLIITDSEGNTVSMGVEEIATNAKFITEVVNKLTGKYGNVYYNTTESKFYYIKEDGTHQVITWEDLNTTNVSFTLVDDFLTVTDLENRSVKLHVEDIAANLTFVKKLVDNSNFISELVNKLAGKYGNVVYNVTEKKFYHIKTDGTQEEIDWTDFNTVNESFTLVNDQLTITDSDGNTVA
;
A
#
# COMPACT_ATOMS: atom_id res chain seq x y z
N MET A 1 40.84 42.50 -64.55
CA MET A 1 40.31 42.28 -63.18
C MET A 1 40.05 40.81 -62.83
N ILE A 2 39.58 39.95 -63.75
CA ILE A 2 39.12 38.57 -63.46
C ILE A 2 40.18 37.62 -62.85
N ARG A 3 41.48 37.76 -63.19
CA ARG A 3 42.55 36.88 -62.69
C ARG A 3 42.82 36.95 -61.18
N LYS A 4 42.42 38.04 -60.50
CA LYS A 4 42.59 38.21 -59.04
C LYS A 4 41.35 37.80 -58.23
N VAL A 5 40.22 37.55 -58.89
CA VAL A 5 38.95 37.19 -58.24
C VAL A 5 38.88 35.69 -57.94
N ILE A 6 39.50 34.86 -58.79
CA ILE A 6 39.55 33.39 -58.62
C ILE A 6 40.19 32.95 -57.30
N PRO A 7 41.41 33.44 -56.91
CA PRO A 7 41.99 33.05 -55.63
C PRO A 7 41.20 33.59 -54.42
N LEU A 8 40.53 34.73 -54.56
CA LEU A 8 39.70 35.31 -53.49
C LEU A 8 38.43 34.50 -53.27
N MET A 9 37.80 34.02 -54.34
CA MET A 9 36.62 33.16 -54.30
C MET A 9 36.94 31.75 -53.78
N ALA A 10 38.15 31.24 -54.04
CA ALA A 10 38.65 30.01 -53.45
C ALA A 10 38.93 30.13 -51.93
N LEU A 11 39.28 31.32 -51.44
CA LEU A 11 39.50 31.59 -50.01
C LEU A 11 38.17 31.61 -49.20
N PHE A 12 37.06 32.02 -49.83
CA PHE A 12 35.73 31.98 -49.21
C PHE A 12 35.04 30.60 -49.33
N ALA A 13 35.64 29.65 -50.05
CA ALA A 13 35.12 28.29 -50.21
C ALA A 13 35.64 27.31 -49.12
N THR A 14 36.42 27.77 -48.15
CA THR A 14 36.84 26.93 -47.02
C THR A 14 35.67 26.75 -46.07
N GLY A 15 35.05 25.57 -46.14
CA GLY A 15 33.81 25.21 -45.46
C GLY A 15 33.89 25.20 -43.93
N PHE A 16 32.70 25.19 -43.33
CA PHE A 16 32.47 25.01 -41.90
C PHE A 16 33.12 23.70 -41.42
N ALA A 17 34.09 23.79 -40.51
CA ALA A 17 34.61 22.63 -39.80
C ALA A 17 33.65 22.27 -38.65
N THR A 18 33.12 21.04 -38.66
CA THR A 18 32.33 20.50 -37.55
C THR A 18 33.28 20.07 -36.43
N ALA A 19 33.21 20.71 -35.26
CA ALA A 19 34.07 20.42 -34.11
C ALA A 19 33.45 19.36 -33.18
N GLN A 20 33.19 18.15 -33.70
CA GLN A 20 32.84 16.99 -32.88
C GLN A 20 34.13 16.35 -32.34
N VAL A 21 34.15 15.98 -31.06
CA VAL A 21 35.32 15.36 -30.42
C VAL A 21 35.15 13.85 -30.43
N GLY A 22 35.97 13.16 -31.23
CA GLY A 22 36.10 11.70 -31.18
C GLY A 22 37.31 11.29 -30.35
N ILE A 23 37.11 10.40 -29.37
CA ILE A 23 38.21 9.76 -28.64
C ILE A 23 38.13 8.26 -28.91
N GLY A 24 39.14 7.71 -29.60
CA GLY A 24 39.13 6.30 -30.01
C GLY A 24 38.27 6.01 -31.26
N THR A 25 37.70 7.04 -31.88
CA THR A 25 37.02 6.97 -33.19
C THR A 25 37.37 8.19 -34.03
N VAL A 26 37.55 8.00 -35.35
CA VAL A 26 37.73 9.09 -36.32
C VAL A 26 36.42 9.50 -36.98
N THR A 27 35.35 8.74 -36.73
CA THR A 27 33.99 9.01 -37.23
C THR A 27 33.02 9.03 -36.04
N PRO A 28 33.01 10.10 -35.24
CA PRO A 28 31.98 10.29 -34.21
C PRO A 28 30.57 10.23 -34.82
N THR A 29 29.64 9.72 -34.04
CA THR A 29 28.22 9.72 -34.40
C THR A 29 27.74 11.16 -34.58
N ASN A 30 26.97 11.43 -35.63
CA ASN A 30 26.52 12.80 -35.95
C ASN A 30 25.59 13.43 -34.89
N SER A 31 25.04 12.62 -33.97
CA SER A 31 24.23 13.06 -32.83
C SER A 31 25.05 13.35 -31.56
N SER A 32 26.38 13.25 -31.59
CA SER A 32 27.23 13.47 -30.43
C SER A 32 28.21 14.63 -30.62
N GLN A 33 28.36 15.44 -29.57
CA GLN A 33 29.43 16.44 -29.51
C GLN A 33 30.75 15.83 -29.01
N LEU A 34 30.66 14.74 -28.26
CA LEU A 34 31.75 13.92 -27.74
C LEU A 34 31.39 12.44 -27.91
N ASP A 35 32.19 11.69 -28.67
CA ASP A 35 32.05 10.24 -28.88
C ASP A 35 33.31 9.53 -28.39
N ILE A 36 33.16 8.59 -27.46
CA ILE A 36 34.28 7.87 -26.85
C ILE A 36 34.09 6.37 -27.10
N VAL A 37 35.00 5.78 -27.89
CA VAL A 37 34.94 4.37 -28.28
C VAL A 37 36.18 3.64 -27.78
N SER A 38 35.98 2.59 -26.99
CA SER A 38 37.04 1.67 -26.55
C SER A 38 36.45 0.30 -26.21
N ASP A 39 37.18 -0.76 -26.52
CA ASP A 39 36.84 -2.14 -26.16
C ASP A 39 37.35 -2.54 -24.76
N LYS A 40 38.27 -1.76 -24.18
CA LYS A 40 39.07 -2.14 -22.99
C LYS A 40 39.22 -1.05 -21.93
N LYS A 41 38.78 0.18 -22.21
CA LYS A 41 38.95 1.32 -21.30
C LYS A 41 37.62 2.05 -21.09
N GLY A 42 37.39 2.52 -19.86
CA GLY A 42 36.25 3.37 -19.52
C GLY A 42 36.63 4.85 -19.45
N VAL A 43 35.68 5.68 -19.01
CA VAL A 43 35.83 7.12 -18.80
C VAL A 43 35.77 7.43 -17.31
N LEU A 44 36.76 8.15 -16.81
CA LEU A 44 36.70 8.75 -15.48
C LEU A 44 36.14 10.17 -15.59
N PHE A 45 34.97 10.38 -15.02
CA PHE A 45 34.41 11.71 -14.80
C PHE A 45 35.08 12.38 -13.58
N PRO A 46 34.94 13.70 -13.40
CA PRO A 46 35.43 14.40 -12.21
C PRO A 46 34.99 13.69 -10.93
N ARG A 47 35.96 13.33 -10.07
CA ARG A 47 35.75 12.66 -8.80
C ARG A 47 35.98 13.66 -7.68
N LEU A 48 34.97 13.89 -6.86
CA LEU A 48 35.00 14.89 -5.80
C LEU A 48 34.15 14.44 -4.61
N THR A 49 34.30 15.10 -3.46
CA THR A 49 33.46 14.84 -2.28
C THR A 49 32.44 15.97 -2.14
N LEU A 50 31.17 15.66 -2.35
CA LEU A 50 30.04 16.53 -2.03
C LEU A 50 29.62 16.24 -0.58
N LYS A 51 29.42 17.26 0.26
CA LYS A 51 29.01 17.08 1.66
C LYS A 51 27.49 17.13 1.86
N GLY A 52 26.75 17.53 0.81
CA GLY A 52 25.31 17.66 0.82
C GLY A 52 24.72 17.88 -0.57
N GLU A 53 23.42 17.65 -0.70
CA GLU A 53 22.73 17.70 -2.00
C GLU A 53 22.68 19.11 -2.62
N ARG A 54 22.92 20.18 -1.86
CA ARG A 54 22.89 21.56 -2.38
C ARG A 54 24.27 22.23 -2.41
N ASP A 55 25.32 21.45 -2.16
CA ASP A 55 26.67 21.96 -2.08
C ASP A 55 27.22 22.38 -3.44
N LYS A 56 27.87 23.54 -3.45
CA LYS A 56 28.59 24.04 -4.63
C LYS A 56 30.08 23.70 -4.59
N ASP A 57 30.67 23.70 -3.41
CA ASP A 57 32.04 23.23 -3.20
C ASP A 57 32.12 21.71 -3.47
N PRO A 58 33.17 21.20 -4.13
CA PRO A 58 34.40 21.88 -4.58
C PRO A 58 34.36 22.34 -6.05
N ILE A 59 33.18 22.45 -6.66
CA ILE A 59 33.06 22.85 -8.06
C ILE A 59 33.24 24.36 -8.18
N VAL A 60 34.19 24.75 -9.04
CA VAL A 60 34.48 26.17 -9.34
C VAL A 60 33.64 26.61 -10.55
N GLY A 61 32.84 27.66 -10.37
CA GLY A 61 31.98 28.24 -11.40
C GLY A 61 30.48 28.00 -11.15
N ASP A 62 29.67 28.33 -12.14
CA ASP A 62 28.22 28.10 -12.07
C ASP A 62 27.88 26.62 -12.28
N LEU A 63 26.99 26.11 -11.43
CA LEU A 63 26.42 24.78 -11.60
C LEU A 63 25.32 24.84 -12.66
N VAL A 64 25.64 24.35 -13.85
CA VAL A 64 24.70 24.26 -14.96
C VAL A 64 23.90 22.95 -14.86
N GLU A 65 22.63 23.00 -15.24
CA GLU A 65 21.76 21.82 -15.28
C GLU A 65 22.41 20.70 -16.11
N SER A 66 22.33 19.47 -15.60
CA SER A 66 22.98 18.27 -16.14
C SER A 66 24.51 18.19 -16.00
N LEU A 67 25.14 19.05 -15.20
CA LEU A 67 26.56 18.86 -14.85
C LEU A 67 26.74 17.52 -14.14
N PHE A 68 27.69 16.70 -14.60
CA PHE A 68 27.82 15.29 -14.18
C PHE A 68 29.15 14.99 -13.49
N VAL A 69 29.09 14.36 -12.31
CA VAL A 69 30.26 14.05 -11.48
C VAL A 69 30.13 12.69 -10.80
N TYR A 70 31.24 12.16 -10.31
CA TYR A 70 31.26 11.03 -9.38
C TYR A 70 31.56 11.53 -7.96
N ASN A 71 30.60 11.42 -7.06
CA ASN A 71 30.78 11.70 -5.64
C ASN A 71 31.52 10.54 -4.96
N LEU A 72 32.59 10.83 -4.24
CA LEU A 72 33.36 9.86 -3.44
C LEU A 72 32.62 9.42 -2.17
N GLY A 73 31.65 10.21 -1.72
CA GLY A 73 30.80 9.91 -0.57
C GLY A 73 31.35 10.39 0.77
N ASP A 74 30.45 10.59 1.72
CA ASP A 74 30.69 10.81 3.14
C ASP A 74 29.52 10.26 3.99
N ASP A 75 29.46 10.60 5.28
CA ASP A 75 28.40 10.17 6.19
C ASP A 75 27.00 10.72 5.82
N ASN A 76 26.94 11.82 5.05
CA ASN A 76 25.68 12.49 4.68
C ASN A 76 25.22 12.13 3.27
N LEU A 77 26.15 11.89 2.35
CA LEU A 77 25.85 11.67 0.94
C LEU A 77 26.60 10.43 0.42
N PRO A 78 25.89 9.37 0.01
CA PRO A 78 26.52 8.15 -0.49
C PRO A 78 27.37 8.36 -1.74
N ALA A 79 28.42 7.56 -1.89
CA ALA A 79 29.24 7.52 -3.10
C ALA A 79 28.41 7.12 -4.33
N GLY A 80 28.70 7.71 -5.50
CA GLY A 80 28.03 7.37 -6.75
C GLY A 80 28.06 8.46 -7.79
N PHE A 81 27.36 8.25 -8.91
CA PHE A 81 27.21 9.26 -9.95
C PHE A 81 26.09 10.23 -9.59
N TYR A 82 26.35 11.53 -9.75
CA TYR A 82 25.40 12.61 -9.50
C TYR A 82 25.36 13.56 -10.68
N TYR A 83 24.19 14.15 -10.91
CA TYR A 83 24.03 15.28 -11.81
C TYR A 83 23.34 16.45 -11.14
N TRP A 84 23.69 17.67 -11.56
CA TRP A 84 23.05 18.88 -11.04
C TRP A 84 21.68 19.08 -11.68
N ASN A 85 20.64 19.13 -10.87
CA ASN A 85 19.27 19.44 -11.27
C ASN A 85 18.83 20.74 -10.60
N LYS A 86 19.07 21.86 -11.29
CA LYS A 86 18.71 23.25 -10.95
C LYS A 86 19.27 23.76 -9.61
N GLU A 87 18.87 23.16 -8.50
CA GLU A 87 19.23 23.57 -7.14
C GLU A 87 19.80 22.44 -6.28
N LYS A 88 19.83 21.20 -6.77
CA LYS A 88 20.37 20.07 -6.03
C LYS A 88 21.05 19.01 -6.90
N TRP A 89 22.00 18.32 -6.32
CA TRP A 89 22.58 17.08 -6.80
C TRP A 89 21.59 15.94 -6.69
N VAL A 90 21.40 15.23 -7.79
CA VAL A 90 20.55 14.04 -7.86
C VAL A 90 21.43 12.84 -8.17
N ARG A 91 21.39 11.83 -7.32
CA ARG A 91 22.11 10.57 -7.53
C ARG A 91 21.46 9.80 -8.67
N LEU A 92 22.27 9.24 -9.57
CA LEU A 92 21.81 8.20 -10.48
C LEU A 92 21.66 6.89 -9.72
N LEU A 93 20.41 6.46 -9.56
CA LEU A 93 20.04 5.19 -8.95
C LEU A 93 19.84 4.13 -10.03
N ASN A 94 20.14 2.87 -9.70
CA ASN A 94 19.75 1.70 -10.51
C ASN A 94 18.66 0.89 -9.78
N SER A 95 18.09 -0.11 -10.44
CA SER A 95 17.04 -0.96 -9.86
C SER A 95 17.47 -1.69 -8.58
N GLN A 96 18.77 -1.89 -8.36
CA GLN A 96 19.31 -2.48 -7.13
C GLN A 96 19.50 -1.46 -5.99
N SER A 97 19.29 -0.16 -6.25
CA SER A 97 19.35 0.90 -5.25
C SER A 97 18.05 1.05 -4.46
N TYR A 98 16.95 0.46 -4.94
CA TYR A 98 15.66 0.38 -4.23
C TYR A 98 15.63 -0.89 -3.39
N VAL A 99 16.15 -0.80 -2.17
CA VAL A 99 16.14 -1.92 -1.21
C VAL A 99 14.86 -1.97 -0.37
N ASN A 100 14.07 -0.89 -0.38
CA ASN A 100 12.82 -0.84 0.34
C ASN A 100 11.70 -1.49 -0.49
N THR A 101 11.20 -2.62 -0.01
CA THR A 101 10.06 -3.35 -0.57
C THR A 101 8.83 -3.29 0.34
N THR A 102 8.90 -2.52 1.43
CA THR A 102 7.85 -2.42 2.43
C THR A 102 6.87 -1.33 2.03
N ASN A 103 5.70 -1.74 1.53
CA ASN A 103 4.59 -0.84 1.27
C ASN A 103 3.96 -0.38 2.58
N GLU A 104 3.80 0.94 2.75
CA GLU A 104 3.12 1.54 3.89
C GLU A 104 1.66 1.84 3.56
N SER A 105 1.37 2.33 2.35
CA SER A 105 0.01 2.67 1.96
C SER A 105 -0.31 2.39 0.49
N PHE A 106 -1.61 2.16 0.25
CA PHE A 106 -2.22 2.07 -1.06
C PHE A 106 -3.31 3.12 -1.13
N THR A 107 -3.21 4.07 -2.06
CA THR A 107 -4.22 5.10 -2.25
C THR A 107 -4.64 5.18 -3.71
N LEU A 108 -5.86 5.64 -3.96
CA LEU A 108 -6.36 5.89 -5.30
C LEU A 108 -6.41 7.40 -5.53
N VAL A 109 -5.68 7.88 -6.54
CA VAL A 109 -5.66 9.29 -6.91
C VAL A 109 -5.81 9.37 -8.43
N ASN A 110 -6.90 9.98 -8.89
CA ASN A 110 -7.20 10.16 -10.32
C ASN A 110 -7.07 8.86 -11.13
N ASP A 111 -7.76 7.80 -10.71
CA ASP A 111 -7.76 6.48 -11.37
C ASP A 111 -6.39 5.79 -11.47
N ARG A 112 -5.46 6.19 -10.60
CA ARG A 112 -4.16 5.54 -10.44
C ARG A 112 -4.01 5.01 -9.04
N LEU A 113 -3.62 3.73 -8.95
CA LEU A 113 -3.17 3.14 -7.71
C LEU A 113 -1.78 3.71 -7.39
N ILE A 114 -1.68 4.41 -6.27
CA ILE A 114 -0.44 4.92 -5.72
C ILE A 114 -0.02 4.00 -4.58
N ILE A 115 1.16 3.43 -4.69
CA ILE A 115 1.80 2.62 -3.66
C ILE A 115 2.89 3.48 -3.05
N THR A 116 2.79 3.74 -1.75
CA THR A 116 3.80 4.50 -0.99
C THR A 116 4.58 3.54 -0.11
N ASP A 117 5.91 3.61 -0.16
CA ASP A 117 6.78 2.82 0.72
C ASP A 117 6.99 3.50 2.08
N SER A 118 7.64 2.79 3.01
CA SER A 118 7.94 3.30 4.36
C SER A 118 8.96 4.46 4.42
N GLU A 119 9.52 4.88 3.29
CA GLU A 119 10.39 6.05 3.17
C GLU A 119 9.66 7.22 2.47
N GLY A 120 8.39 7.04 2.10
CA GLY A 120 7.56 8.03 1.41
C GLY A 120 7.73 8.07 -0.10
N ASN A 121 8.50 7.14 -0.71
CA ASN A 121 8.60 7.05 -2.16
C ASN A 121 7.32 6.47 -2.73
N THR A 122 6.96 6.89 -3.95
CA THR A 122 5.71 6.45 -4.60
C THR A 122 5.97 5.78 -5.95
N VAL A 123 5.24 4.69 -6.19
CA VAL A 123 5.05 4.08 -7.51
C VAL A 123 3.57 4.20 -7.87
N SER A 124 3.27 4.51 -9.13
CA SER A 124 1.89 4.60 -9.59
C SER A 124 1.62 3.69 -10.78
N MET A 125 0.48 3.02 -10.74
CA MET A 125 -0.05 2.17 -11.81
C MET A 125 -1.44 2.64 -12.20
N GLY A 126 -1.75 2.69 -13.49
CA GLY A 126 -3.11 2.99 -13.93
C GLY A 126 -4.07 1.86 -13.52
N VAL A 127 -5.25 2.17 -12.99
CA VAL A 127 -6.23 1.13 -12.64
C VAL A 127 -6.66 0.33 -13.88
N GLU A 128 -6.65 0.95 -15.06
CA GLU A 128 -6.90 0.27 -16.33
C GLU A 128 -5.87 -0.85 -16.63
N GLU A 129 -4.61 -0.66 -16.23
CA GLU A 129 -3.56 -1.69 -16.38
C GLU A 129 -3.83 -2.90 -15.47
N ILE A 130 -4.46 -2.68 -14.31
CA ILE A 130 -4.91 -3.75 -13.40
C ILE A 130 -6.14 -4.44 -13.97
N ALA A 131 -7.11 -3.67 -14.44
CA ALA A 131 -8.38 -4.18 -14.99
C ALA A 131 -8.19 -5.02 -16.26
N THR A 132 -7.07 -4.83 -16.97
CA THR A 132 -6.70 -5.62 -18.16
C THR A 132 -5.79 -6.81 -17.84
N ASN A 133 -5.40 -7.01 -16.58
CA ASN A 133 -4.58 -8.15 -16.18
C ASN A 133 -5.35 -9.47 -16.31
N ALA A 134 -4.89 -10.34 -17.21
CA ALA A 134 -5.57 -11.61 -17.52
C ALA A 134 -5.76 -12.52 -16.29
N LYS A 135 -4.81 -12.55 -15.35
CA LYS A 135 -4.92 -13.34 -14.13
C LYS A 135 -5.98 -12.78 -13.20
N PHE A 136 -5.98 -11.46 -12.99
CA PHE A 136 -7.02 -10.78 -12.20
C PHE A 136 -8.42 -11.00 -12.79
N ILE A 137 -8.58 -10.79 -14.10
CA ILE A 137 -9.86 -11.04 -14.80
C ILE A 137 -10.31 -12.49 -14.58
N THR A 138 -9.41 -13.46 -14.71
CA THR A 138 -9.72 -14.88 -14.51
C THR A 138 -10.18 -15.16 -13.08
N GLU A 139 -9.52 -14.58 -12.07
CA GLU A 139 -9.92 -14.72 -10.67
C GLU A 139 -11.29 -14.12 -10.40
N VAL A 140 -11.60 -12.95 -10.99
CA VAL A 140 -12.92 -12.31 -10.88
C VAL A 140 -13.99 -13.17 -11.57
N VAL A 141 -13.75 -13.67 -12.78
CA VAL A 141 -14.66 -14.58 -13.48
C VAL A 141 -14.95 -15.80 -12.61
N ASN A 142 -13.91 -16.47 -12.07
CA ASN A 142 -14.08 -17.64 -11.22
C ASN A 142 -14.94 -17.37 -9.97
N LYS A 143 -14.76 -16.19 -9.34
CA LYS A 143 -15.60 -15.79 -8.20
C LYS A 143 -17.07 -15.57 -8.61
N LEU A 144 -17.29 -14.90 -9.74
CA LEU A 144 -18.63 -14.61 -10.26
C LEU A 144 -19.36 -15.86 -10.75
N THR A 145 -18.64 -16.83 -11.32
CA THR A 145 -19.16 -18.14 -11.74
C THR A 145 -19.88 -18.86 -10.60
N GLY A 146 -19.47 -18.68 -9.34
CA GLY A 146 -20.16 -19.26 -8.19
C GLY A 146 -21.61 -18.79 -8.03
N LYS A 147 -21.93 -17.54 -8.41
CA LYS A 147 -23.28 -16.97 -8.35
C LYS A 147 -24.04 -17.10 -9.67
N TYR A 148 -23.37 -16.83 -10.78
CA TYR A 148 -24.01 -16.67 -12.10
C TYR A 148 -23.78 -17.85 -13.06
N GLY A 149 -22.92 -18.80 -12.72
CA GLY A 149 -22.55 -19.91 -13.60
C GLY A 149 -21.70 -19.46 -14.79
N ASN A 150 -22.34 -19.21 -15.94
CA ASN A 150 -21.64 -18.98 -17.21
C ASN A 150 -21.16 -17.53 -17.37
N VAL A 151 -20.09 -17.16 -16.68
CA VAL A 151 -19.53 -15.80 -16.68
C VAL A 151 -18.38 -15.66 -17.67
N TYR A 152 -18.32 -14.50 -18.35
CA TYR A 152 -17.17 -14.11 -19.16
C TYR A 152 -16.90 -12.59 -19.04
N TYR A 153 -15.69 -12.17 -19.44
CA TYR A 153 -15.30 -10.76 -19.50
C TYR A 153 -15.24 -10.28 -20.95
N ASN A 154 -15.89 -9.15 -21.24
CA ASN A 154 -15.80 -8.46 -22.51
C ASN A 154 -14.69 -7.40 -22.42
N THR A 155 -13.59 -7.63 -23.15
CA THR A 155 -12.42 -6.74 -23.17
C THR A 155 -12.64 -5.41 -23.91
N THR A 156 -13.65 -5.34 -24.78
CA THR A 156 -13.96 -4.11 -25.54
C THR A 156 -14.79 -3.15 -24.70
N GLU A 157 -15.70 -3.68 -23.89
CA GLU A 157 -16.59 -2.88 -23.03
C GLU A 157 -16.09 -2.77 -21.58
N SER A 158 -15.03 -3.50 -21.24
CA SER A 158 -14.49 -3.65 -19.88
C SER A 158 -15.56 -4.04 -18.85
N LYS A 159 -16.41 -5.01 -19.20
CA LYS A 159 -17.56 -5.46 -18.40
C LYS A 159 -17.61 -6.98 -18.26
N PHE A 160 -18.10 -7.44 -17.12
CA PHE A 160 -18.43 -8.85 -16.89
C PHE A 160 -19.87 -9.12 -17.31
N TYR A 161 -20.09 -10.28 -17.91
CA TYR A 161 -21.37 -10.75 -18.39
C TYR A 161 -21.61 -12.17 -17.91
N TYR A 162 -22.88 -12.54 -17.72
CA TYR A 162 -23.28 -13.94 -17.62
C TYR A 162 -24.29 -14.31 -18.72
N ILE A 163 -24.24 -15.57 -19.13
CA ILE A 163 -25.15 -16.14 -20.13
C ILE A 163 -26.33 -16.76 -19.39
N LYS A 164 -27.54 -16.27 -19.66
CA LYS A 164 -28.80 -16.82 -19.14
C LYS A 164 -29.14 -18.15 -19.79
N GLU A 165 -30.12 -18.85 -19.22
CA GLU A 165 -30.62 -20.12 -19.76
C GLU A 165 -31.17 -19.99 -21.20
N ASP A 166 -31.70 -18.83 -21.56
CA ASP A 166 -32.19 -18.53 -22.92
C ASP A 166 -31.08 -18.17 -23.91
N GLY A 167 -29.81 -18.21 -23.48
CA GLY A 167 -28.64 -17.85 -24.27
C GLY A 167 -28.39 -16.34 -24.40
N THR A 168 -29.21 -15.48 -23.80
CA THR A 168 -28.98 -14.04 -23.78
C THR A 168 -27.91 -13.66 -22.76
N HIS A 169 -27.18 -12.57 -23.04
CA HIS A 169 -26.08 -12.11 -22.20
C HIS A 169 -26.56 -10.93 -21.34
N GLN A 170 -26.31 -10.98 -20.04
CA GLN A 170 -26.62 -9.88 -19.13
C GLN A 170 -25.35 -9.37 -18.44
N VAL A 171 -25.22 -8.03 -18.38
CA VAL A 171 -24.14 -7.37 -17.64
C VAL A 171 -24.27 -7.70 -16.16
N ILE A 172 -23.16 -8.08 -15.52
CA ILE A 172 -23.06 -8.15 -14.07
C ILE A 172 -22.67 -6.77 -13.56
N THR A 173 -23.50 -6.16 -12.73
CA THR A 173 -23.16 -4.91 -12.05
C THR A 173 -22.61 -5.20 -10.66
N TRP A 174 -21.74 -4.33 -10.15
CA TRP A 174 -21.19 -4.49 -8.81
C TRP A 174 -22.26 -4.37 -7.72
N GLU A 175 -23.32 -3.61 -7.98
CA GLU A 175 -24.50 -3.51 -7.11
C GLU A 175 -25.16 -4.87 -6.89
N ASP A 176 -25.15 -5.75 -7.91
CA ASP A 176 -25.71 -7.10 -7.81
C ASP A 176 -24.91 -8.03 -6.88
N LEU A 177 -23.71 -7.66 -6.44
CA LEU A 177 -22.88 -8.49 -5.56
C LEU A 177 -23.11 -8.24 -4.08
N ASN A 178 -23.91 -7.23 -3.72
CA ASN A 178 -24.26 -6.80 -2.36
C ASN A 178 -23.28 -7.29 -1.28
N THR A 179 -22.19 -6.53 -1.12
CA THR A 179 -21.12 -6.81 -0.16
C THR A 179 -21.34 -6.12 1.19
N THR A 180 -22.51 -5.51 1.40
CA THR A 180 -22.78 -4.67 2.58
C THR A 180 -23.55 -5.48 3.60
N ASN A 181 -22.91 -5.78 4.73
CA ASN A 181 -23.58 -6.33 5.90
C ASN A 181 -24.42 -5.22 6.55
N VAL A 182 -25.68 -5.50 6.84
CA VAL A 182 -26.61 -4.55 7.46
C VAL A 182 -26.92 -4.88 8.92
N SER A 183 -26.79 -6.14 9.32
CA SER A 183 -26.96 -6.52 10.71
C SER A 183 -26.11 -7.71 11.12
N PHE A 184 -25.78 -7.73 12.41
CA PHE A 184 -25.18 -8.85 13.11
C PHE A 184 -26.11 -9.21 14.26
N THR A 185 -26.66 -10.41 14.25
CA THR A 185 -27.56 -10.90 15.31
C THR A 185 -27.06 -12.22 15.84
N LEU A 186 -27.33 -12.52 17.11
CA LEU A 186 -27.13 -13.87 17.64
C LEU A 186 -28.48 -14.56 17.74
N VAL A 187 -28.59 -15.76 17.17
CA VAL A 187 -29.79 -16.61 17.24
C VAL A 187 -29.34 -18.05 17.41
N ASP A 188 -29.82 -18.71 18.47
CA ASP A 188 -29.54 -20.12 18.78
C ASP A 188 -28.04 -20.48 18.69
N ASP A 189 -27.17 -19.72 19.36
CA ASP A 189 -25.69 -19.86 19.34
C ASP A 189 -25.00 -19.60 18.00
N PHE A 190 -25.69 -18.98 17.04
CA PHE A 190 -25.07 -18.53 15.79
C PHE A 190 -24.97 -17.02 15.70
N LEU A 191 -23.78 -16.52 15.39
CA LEU A 191 -23.62 -15.19 14.82
C LEU A 191 -24.16 -15.22 13.38
N THR A 192 -25.30 -14.58 13.19
CA THR A 192 -25.95 -14.41 11.90
C THR A 192 -25.58 -13.04 11.35
N VAL A 193 -24.86 -13.04 10.23
CA VAL A 193 -24.53 -11.83 9.47
C VAL A 193 -25.50 -11.72 8.32
N THR A 194 -26.28 -10.66 8.29
CA THR A 194 -27.29 -10.42 7.27
C THR A 194 -26.86 -9.26 6.38
N ASP A 195 -26.99 -9.45 5.07
CA ASP A 195 -26.71 -8.43 4.07
C ASP A 195 -27.94 -7.58 3.73
N LEU A 196 -27.76 -6.54 2.92
CA LEU A 196 -28.84 -5.61 2.51
C LEU A 196 -30.02 -6.30 1.77
N GLU A 197 -29.83 -7.51 1.27
CA GLU A 197 -30.86 -8.31 0.59
C GLU A 197 -31.50 -9.34 1.53
N ASN A 198 -31.29 -9.21 2.85
CA ASN A 198 -31.72 -10.13 3.89
C ASN A 198 -31.17 -11.55 3.76
N ARG A 199 -30.10 -11.77 2.99
CA ARG A 199 -29.41 -13.06 2.96
C ARG A 199 -28.51 -13.14 4.17
N SER A 200 -28.44 -14.32 4.77
CA SER A 200 -27.74 -14.49 6.03
C SER A 200 -26.71 -15.61 5.97
N VAL A 201 -25.54 -15.35 6.55
CA VAL A 201 -24.52 -16.36 6.83
C VAL A 201 -24.49 -16.57 8.33
N LYS A 202 -24.45 -17.85 8.77
CA LYS A 202 -24.39 -18.22 10.18
C LYS A 202 -23.01 -18.77 10.52
N LEU A 203 -22.40 -18.25 11.57
CA LEU A 203 -21.20 -18.81 12.20
C LEU A 203 -21.55 -19.29 13.60
N HIS A 204 -21.14 -20.50 13.96
CA HIS A 204 -21.32 -21.00 15.32
C HIS A 204 -20.47 -20.17 16.28
N VAL A 205 -21.04 -19.72 17.40
CA VAL A 205 -20.31 -18.92 18.39
C VAL A 205 -19.18 -19.74 19.02
N GLU A 206 -19.37 -21.05 19.17
CA GLU A 206 -18.31 -21.95 19.63
C GLU A 206 -17.05 -21.89 18.74
N ASP A 207 -17.23 -21.84 17.41
CA ASP A 207 -16.10 -21.73 16.47
C ASP A 207 -15.37 -20.39 16.61
N ILE A 208 -16.13 -19.31 16.87
CA ILE A 208 -15.59 -17.98 17.12
C ILE A 208 -14.82 -17.97 18.45
N ALA A 209 -15.39 -18.57 19.49
CA ALA A 209 -14.77 -18.67 20.82
C ALA A 209 -13.52 -19.56 20.81
N ALA A 210 -13.45 -20.57 19.95
CA ALA A 210 -12.27 -21.39 19.75
C ALA A 210 -11.14 -20.66 19.00
N ASN A 211 -11.40 -19.51 18.38
CA ASN A 211 -10.38 -18.75 17.67
C ASN A 211 -9.42 -18.04 18.64
N LEU A 212 -8.27 -18.67 18.89
CA LEU A 212 -7.24 -18.18 19.81
C LEU A 212 -6.75 -16.76 19.50
N THR A 213 -6.74 -16.35 18.23
CA THR A 213 -6.30 -14.99 17.85
C THR A 213 -7.35 -13.96 18.25
N PHE A 214 -8.62 -14.25 18.00
CA PHE A 214 -9.74 -13.41 18.42
C PHE A 214 -9.79 -13.28 19.95
N VAL A 215 -9.74 -14.40 20.67
CA VAL A 215 -9.74 -14.41 22.14
C VAL A 215 -8.56 -13.63 22.72
N LYS A 216 -7.35 -13.82 22.17
CA LYS A 216 -6.17 -13.06 22.61
C LYS A 216 -6.36 -11.56 22.42
N LYS A 217 -6.84 -11.13 21.25
CA LYS A 217 -7.12 -9.71 20.98
C LYS A 217 -8.17 -9.13 21.93
N LEU A 218 -9.18 -9.92 22.31
CA LEU A 218 -10.20 -9.50 23.27
C LEU A 218 -9.60 -9.30 24.66
N VAL A 219 -8.83 -10.27 25.14
CA VAL A 219 -8.22 -10.27 26.48
C VAL A 219 -7.12 -9.21 26.63
N ASP A 220 -6.43 -8.87 25.54
CA ASP A 220 -5.42 -7.81 25.53
C ASP A 220 -6.02 -6.42 25.23
N ASN A 221 -7.33 -6.32 24.95
CA ASN A 221 -8.01 -5.04 24.72
C ASN A 221 -8.31 -4.34 26.06
N SER A 222 -7.52 -3.32 26.38
CA SER A 222 -7.66 -2.54 27.62
C SER A 222 -9.02 -1.86 27.79
N ASN A 223 -9.70 -1.47 26.71
CA ASN A 223 -11.03 -0.85 26.81
C ASN A 223 -12.05 -1.91 27.22
N PHE A 224 -12.04 -3.06 26.55
CA PHE A 224 -12.91 -4.18 26.88
C PHE A 224 -12.72 -4.64 28.34
N ILE A 225 -11.47 -4.81 28.78
CA ILE A 225 -11.16 -5.19 30.16
C ILE A 225 -11.66 -4.13 31.15
N SER A 226 -11.49 -2.84 30.84
CA SER A 226 -11.96 -1.75 31.72
C SER A 226 -13.48 -1.72 31.83
N GLU A 227 -14.20 -1.94 30.72
CA GLU A 227 -15.66 -2.07 30.73
C GLU A 227 -16.12 -3.27 31.57
N LEU A 228 -15.41 -4.39 31.49
CA LEU A 228 -15.72 -5.58 32.29
C LEU A 228 -15.50 -5.31 33.78
N VAL A 229 -14.40 -4.64 34.15
CA VAL A 229 -14.17 -4.18 35.54
C VAL A 229 -15.34 -3.31 36.02
N ASN A 230 -15.77 -2.33 35.21
CA ASN A 230 -16.87 -1.43 35.57
C ASN A 230 -18.20 -2.18 35.74
N LYS A 231 -18.51 -3.14 34.86
CA LYS A 231 -19.73 -3.96 34.99
C LYS A 231 -19.69 -4.83 36.25
N LEU A 232 -18.57 -5.48 36.53
CA LEU A 232 -18.38 -6.31 37.71
C LEU A 232 -18.43 -5.48 39.01
N ALA A 233 -17.93 -4.25 38.98
CA ALA A 233 -17.99 -3.32 40.11
C ALA A 233 -19.42 -3.02 40.57
N GLY A 234 -20.42 -3.11 39.68
CA GLY A 234 -21.82 -2.97 40.04
C GLY A 234 -22.32 -4.02 41.05
N LYS A 235 -21.80 -5.26 40.98
CA LYS A 235 -22.19 -6.37 41.87
C LYS A 235 -21.20 -6.57 43.02
N TYR A 236 -19.91 -6.44 42.75
CA TYR A 236 -18.84 -6.78 43.70
C TYR A 236 -18.14 -5.56 44.32
N GLY A 237 -18.52 -4.34 43.93
CA GLY A 237 -17.91 -3.11 44.44
C GLY A 237 -16.52 -2.87 43.83
N ASN A 238 -15.45 -3.10 44.60
CA ASN A 238 -14.10 -2.79 44.14
C ASN A 238 -13.50 -3.99 43.40
N VAL A 239 -13.40 -3.89 42.07
CA VAL A 239 -12.91 -4.98 41.20
C VAL A 239 -11.59 -4.58 40.55
N VAL A 240 -10.66 -5.54 40.50
CA VAL A 240 -9.36 -5.39 39.85
C VAL A 240 -9.11 -6.53 38.87
N TYR A 241 -8.39 -6.24 37.78
CA TYR A 241 -7.95 -7.22 36.80
C TYR A 241 -6.45 -7.51 36.95
N ASN A 242 -6.08 -8.77 37.10
CA ASN A 242 -4.69 -9.21 37.11
C ASN A 242 -4.25 -9.55 35.69
N VAL A 243 -3.38 -8.72 35.11
CA VAL A 243 -2.90 -8.86 33.73
C VAL A 243 -2.02 -10.10 33.49
N THR A 244 -1.39 -10.63 34.54
CA THR A 244 -0.52 -11.81 34.46
C THR A 244 -1.34 -13.09 34.51
N GLU A 245 -2.28 -13.16 35.45
CA GLU A 245 -3.15 -14.32 35.65
C GLU A 245 -4.36 -14.32 34.71
N LYS A 246 -4.64 -13.18 34.07
CA LYS A 246 -5.81 -12.95 33.20
C LYS A 246 -7.14 -13.20 33.91
N LYS A 247 -7.20 -12.84 35.20
CA LYS A 247 -8.32 -13.09 36.13
C LYS A 247 -8.81 -11.80 36.79
N PHE A 248 -10.07 -11.81 37.21
CA PHE A 248 -10.72 -10.70 37.91
C PHE A 248 -10.89 -11.02 39.40
N TYR A 249 -10.68 -10.03 40.26
CA TYR A 249 -10.77 -10.18 41.71
C TYR A 249 -11.61 -9.05 42.28
N HIS A 250 -12.41 -9.34 43.30
CA HIS A 250 -13.02 -8.31 44.13
C HIS A 250 -12.24 -8.12 45.43
N ILE A 251 -12.14 -6.87 45.87
CA ILE A 251 -11.45 -6.48 47.08
C ILE A 251 -12.48 -6.40 48.20
N LYS A 252 -12.36 -7.30 49.17
CA LYS A 252 -13.20 -7.37 50.36
C LYS A 252 -12.95 -6.15 51.26
N THR A 253 -13.87 -5.91 52.19
CA THR A 253 -13.77 -4.79 53.15
C THR A 253 -12.54 -4.86 54.05
N ASP A 254 -11.95 -6.04 54.23
CA ASP A 254 -10.71 -6.27 54.98
C ASP A 254 -9.44 -6.07 54.12
N GLY A 255 -9.60 -5.70 52.84
CA GLY A 255 -8.52 -5.48 51.87
C GLY A 255 -8.02 -6.76 51.19
N THR A 256 -8.56 -7.93 51.52
CA THR A 256 -8.17 -9.19 50.85
C THR A 256 -8.82 -9.30 49.47
N GLN A 257 -8.15 -10.01 48.57
CA GLN A 257 -8.64 -10.30 47.21
C GLN A 257 -9.26 -11.68 47.16
N GLU A 258 -10.40 -11.80 46.50
CA GLU A 258 -11.02 -13.08 46.15
C GLU A 258 -11.31 -13.10 44.65
N GLU A 259 -11.02 -14.23 44.01
CA GLU A 259 -11.27 -14.40 42.57
C GLU A 259 -12.78 -14.39 42.30
N ILE A 260 -13.19 -13.65 41.28
CA ILE A 260 -14.59 -13.63 40.85
C ILE A 260 -14.87 -14.94 40.11
N ASP A 261 -15.79 -15.74 40.65
CA ASP A 261 -16.28 -16.95 40.00
C ASP A 261 -17.29 -16.57 38.90
N TRP A 262 -16.97 -16.93 37.65
CA TRP A 262 -17.82 -16.68 36.50
C TRP A 262 -19.08 -17.54 36.47
N THR A 263 -19.09 -18.66 37.20
CA THR A 263 -20.25 -19.56 37.27
C THR A 263 -21.42 -18.97 38.05
N ASP A 264 -21.18 -17.93 38.86
CA ASP A 264 -22.20 -17.17 39.59
C ASP A 264 -22.97 -16.16 38.71
N PHE A 265 -22.63 -16.07 37.42
CA PHE A 265 -23.31 -15.20 36.48
C PHE A 265 -24.24 -16.01 35.60
N ASN A 266 -25.42 -15.43 35.33
CA ASN A 266 -26.23 -15.89 34.23
C ASN A 266 -25.49 -15.58 32.92
N THR A 267 -24.82 -16.59 32.38
CA THR A 267 -24.11 -16.51 31.10
C THR A 267 -24.99 -16.88 29.92
N VAL A 268 -26.24 -17.28 30.19
CA VAL A 268 -27.21 -17.65 29.16
C VAL A 268 -27.84 -16.36 28.64
N ASN A 269 -27.38 -15.96 27.46
CA ASN A 269 -27.94 -14.83 26.73
C ASN A 269 -29.24 -15.27 26.03
N GLU A 270 -30.31 -14.51 26.21
CA GLU A 270 -31.60 -14.74 25.55
C GLU A 270 -31.68 -14.04 24.20
N SER A 271 -31.12 -12.83 24.07
CA SER A 271 -31.16 -12.09 22.81
C SER A 271 -30.02 -11.10 22.64
N PHE A 272 -29.74 -10.76 21.37
CA PHE A 272 -28.75 -9.78 20.98
C PHE A 272 -29.41 -8.84 19.97
N THR A 273 -29.48 -7.56 20.30
CA THR A 273 -30.16 -6.53 19.50
C THR A 273 -29.23 -5.37 19.23
N LEU A 274 -29.26 -4.82 18.02
CA LEU A 274 -28.52 -3.61 17.71
C LEU A 274 -29.43 -2.41 18.00
N VAL A 275 -29.05 -1.59 18.98
CA VAL A 275 -29.77 -0.36 19.34
C VAL A 275 -28.81 0.80 19.16
N ASN A 276 -29.12 1.70 18.22
CA ASN A 276 -28.26 2.85 17.87
C ASN A 276 -26.81 2.45 17.55
N ASP A 277 -26.62 1.43 16.72
CA ASP A 277 -25.31 0.87 16.34
C ASP A 277 -24.48 0.28 17.49
N GLN A 278 -25.08 0.08 18.67
CA GLN A 278 -24.47 -0.64 19.79
C GLN A 278 -25.16 -1.99 20.01
N LEU A 279 -24.35 -3.02 20.26
CA LEU A 279 -24.83 -4.38 20.52
C LEU A 279 -25.36 -4.46 21.96
N THR A 280 -26.67 -4.54 22.10
CA THR A 280 -27.35 -4.79 23.36
C THR A 280 -27.61 -6.28 23.54
N ILE A 281 -27.05 -6.85 24.60
CA ILE A 281 -27.21 -8.26 25.01
C ILE A 281 -28.23 -8.33 26.13
N THR A 282 -29.23 -9.20 26.00
CA THR A 282 -30.21 -9.50 27.06
C THR A 282 -29.94 -10.90 27.61
N ASP A 283 -29.78 -11.03 28.92
CA ASP A 283 -29.66 -12.34 29.58
C ASP A 283 -31.03 -13.03 29.76
N SER A 284 -31.01 -14.31 30.15
CA SER A 284 -32.24 -15.08 30.39
C SER A 284 -33.06 -14.65 31.62
N ASP A 285 -32.58 -13.68 32.39
CA ASP A 285 -33.35 -13.00 33.44
C ASP A 285 -33.95 -11.66 32.96
N GLY A 286 -33.71 -11.29 31.69
CA GLY A 286 -34.19 -10.05 31.08
C GLY A 286 -33.31 -8.82 31.34
N ASN A 287 -32.12 -8.97 31.92
CA ASN A 287 -31.20 -7.85 32.12
C ASN A 287 -30.49 -7.51 30.81
N THR A 288 -30.25 -6.21 30.57
CA THR A 288 -29.63 -5.75 29.32
C THR A 288 -28.26 -5.10 29.54
N VAL A 289 -27.37 -5.32 28.58
CA VAL A 289 -26.02 -4.76 28.50
C VAL A 289 -25.83 -4.22 27.09
N ALA A 290 -25.78 -2.90 26.94
CA ALA A 290 -25.36 -2.22 25.71
C ALA A 290 -23.84 -1.99 25.69
#